data_AF-A0A7Y6DKB9-F1
#
_entry.id   AF-A0A7Y6DKB9-F1
#
_cell.length_a   1.000
_cell.length_b   1.000
_cell.length_c   1.000
_cell.angle_alpha   90.00
_cell.angle_beta   90.00
_cell.angle_gamma   90.00
#
_symmetry.space_group_name_H-M   'P 1'
#
loop_
_entity.id
_entity.type
_entity.pdbx_description
1 polymer ?
#
loop_
_entity_poly.entity_id
_entity_poly.type
_entity_poly.pdbx_seq_one_letter_code
_entity_poly.pdbx_strand_id
1 'polypeptide(L)'
;MRLAIDAESLISVFNGENGNLEDAVRSSIISVTENILDDYDEKIFLDGSGMSHQWLKRIYDSPDRLRAVSDEELISYGLANTQDLDSNYIGAAFLNGQLLIRENSSKAALTLAKKYGVKVITPDDEVDFKNLDGHNVIKSHTLNSSTKHKHNIIRSYFNQETEVIIYDRYLKESSILLLENILPHIAANATVSVISEFEKYGVPSKDVKDRLQKAAPRRTINCYYPDFKEQSDKHDRHIHLGQRFQLTFTSGLDCFGSHPTWNNSECDIQVFYLGLECSTRDYVVADRPGLGRSFKIRAFSKNAQS
;
A
#
# COMPACT_ATOMS: atom_id res chain seq x y z
N MET A 1 15.01 -0.29 0.72
CA MET A 1 13.85 -0.03 -0.14
C MET A 1 13.17 -1.35 -0.51
N ARG A 2 11.89 -1.34 -0.89
CA ARG A 2 11.18 -2.53 -1.40
C ARG A 2 10.77 -2.29 -2.85
N LEU A 3 11.04 -3.24 -3.73
CA LEU A 3 10.77 -3.11 -5.17
C LEU A 3 10.66 -4.46 -5.88
N ALA A 4 10.21 -4.41 -7.12
CA ALA A 4 10.56 -5.38 -8.16
C ALA A 4 11.44 -4.69 -9.22
N ILE A 5 12.28 -5.45 -9.91
CA ILE A 5 13.14 -4.98 -10.99
C ILE A 5 13.14 -6.05 -12.09
N ASP A 6 13.07 -5.70 -13.37
CA ASP A 6 13.19 -6.71 -14.43
C ASP A 6 14.65 -7.07 -14.77
N ALA A 7 14.85 -8.19 -15.45
CA ALA A 7 16.20 -8.70 -15.72
C ALA A 7 17.06 -7.70 -16.51
N GLU A 8 16.49 -7.06 -17.52
CA GLU A 8 17.17 -6.08 -18.38
C GLU A 8 17.61 -4.85 -17.56
N SER A 9 16.69 -4.27 -16.77
CA SER A 9 17.03 -3.15 -15.88
C SER A 9 18.08 -3.53 -14.86
N LEU A 10 18.04 -4.76 -14.36
CA LEU A 10 19.01 -5.24 -13.40
C LEU A 10 20.42 -5.31 -14.02
N ILE A 11 20.52 -5.74 -15.28
CA ILE A 11 21.77 -5.71 -16.05
C ILE A 11 22.23 -4.27 -16.26
N SER A 12 21.36 -3.38 -16.75
CA SER A 12 21.66 -1.96 -16.97
C SER A 12 22.17 -1.26 -15.70
N VAL A 13 21.44 -1.42 -14.58
CA VAL A 13 21.83 -0.83 -13.28
C VAL A 13 23.23 -1.26 -12.86
N PHE A 14 23.59 -2.54 -13.04
CA PHE A 14 24.89 -3.08 -12.64
C PHE A 14 25.99 -2.95 -13.71
N ASN A 15 25.68 -2.37 -14.87
CA ASN A 15 26.67 -1.95 -15.87
C ASN A 15 27.25 -0.56 -15.59
N GLY A 16 26.80 0.11 -14.52
CA GLY A 16 27.36 1.38 -14.04
C GLY A 16 26.79 2.62 -14.73
N GLU A 17 25.66 2.49 -15.44
CA GLU A 17 24.98 3.61 -16.10
C GLU A 17 24.40 4.62 -15.09
N ASN A 18 23.97 4.13 -13.92
CA ASN A 18 23.43 4.94 -12.84
C ASN A 18 23.90 4.42 -11.45
N GLY A 19 25.11 4.82 -11.03
CA GLY A 19 25.70 4.35 -9.77
C GLY A 19 24.88 4.69 -8.51
N ASN A 20 24.10 5.77 -8.57
CA ASN A 20 23.15 6.12 -7.52
C ASN A 20 22.04 5.06 -7.40
N LEU A 21 21.39 4.72 -8.53
CA LEU A 21 20.37 3.68 -8.55
C LEU A 21 20.94 2.31 -8.18
N GLU A 22 22.18 2.02 -8.58
CA GLU A 22 22.91 0.83 -8.19
C GLU A 22 22.99 0.69 -6.66
N ASP A 23 23.41 1.75 -5.96
CA ASP A 23 23.48 1.76 -4.49
C ASP A 23 22.11 1.54 -3.82
N ALA A 24 21.06 2.12 -4.41
CA ALA A 24 19.69 1.93 -3.93
C ALA A 24 19.23 0.47 -4.11
N VAL A 25 19.47 -0.12 -5.28
CA VAL A 25 19.15 -1.52 -5.58
C VAL A 25 19.97 -2.45 -4.69
N ARG A 26 21.27 -2.17 -4.49
CA ARG A 26 22.19 -2.94 -3.65
C ARG A 26 21.74 -3.10 -2.20
N SER A 27 20.87 -2.25 -1.67
CA SER A 27 20.34 -2.32 -0.30
C SER A 27 18.85 -2.69 -0.21
N SER A 28 18.22 -2.97 -1.36
CA SER A 28 16.77 -3.25 -1.43
C SER A 28 16.38 -4.67 -1.06
N ILE A 29 15.11 -4.84 -0.69
CA ILE A 29 14.39 -6.11 -0.63
C ILE A 29 13.63 -6.26 -1.94
N ILE A 30 13.89 -7.32 -2.68
CA ILE A 30 13.34 -7.53 -4.02
C ILE A 30 12.24 -8.55 -3.92
N SER A 31 11.11 -8.27 -4.58
CA SER A 31 10.06 -9.25 -4.76
C SER A 31 10.22 -9.98 -6.07
N VAL A 32 10.06 -11.30 -6.02
CA VAL A 32 10.13 -12.20 -7.16
C VAL A 32 8.97 -13.19 -7.12
N THR A 33 8.54 -13.64 -8.28
CA THR A 33 7.70 -14.83 -8.47
C THR A 33 8.56 -15.92 -9.11
N GLU A 34 8.04 -17.14 -9.25
CA GLU A 34 8.75 -18.23 -9.94
C GLU A 34 9.14 -17.83 -11.37
N ASN A 35 8.22 -17.27 -12.15
CA ASN A 35 8.52 -16.82 -13.52
C ASN A 35 9.56 -15.69 -13.60
N ILE A 36 9.67 -14.85 -12.56
CA ILE A 36 10.71 -13.81 -12.52
C ILE A 36 12.08 -14.44 -12.27
N LEU A 37 12.14 -15.50 -11.45
CA LEU A 37 13.36 -16.26 -11.25
C LEU A 37 13.80 -16.94 -12.55
N ASP A 38 12.87 -17.54 -13.29
CA ASP A 38 13.14 -18.13 -14.61
C ASP A 38 13.68 -17.08 -15.60
N ASP A 39 13.10 -15.87 -15.63
CA ASP A 39 13.58 -14.77 -16.49
C ASP A 39 15.01 -14.33 -16.12
N TYR A 40 15.33 -14.29 -14.82
CA TYR A 40 16.70 -14.00 -14.37
C TYR A 40 17.67 -15.13 -14.74
N ASP A 41 17.26 -16.38 -14.60
CA ASP A 41 18.09 -17.52 -14.94
C ASP A 41 18.40 -17.55 -16.45
N GLU A 42 17.41 -17.24 -17.29
CA GLU A 42 17.58 -17.13 -18.73
C GLU A 42 18.47 -15.94 -19.14
N LYS A 43 18.29 -14.76 -18.54
CA LYS A 43 18.95 -13.54 -19.04
C LYS A 43 20.24 -13.16 -18.33
N ILE A 44 20.43 -13.58 -17.08
CA ILE A 44 21.56 -13.14 -16.24
C ILE A 44 22.51 -14.29 -15.93
N PHE A 45 21.99 -15.50 -15.69
CA PHE A 45 22.83 -16.65 -15.38
C PHE A 45 23.45 -17.30 -16.62
N LEU A 46 22.83 -17.20 -17.79
CA LEU A 46 23.38 -17.76 -19.03
C LEU A 46 24.67 -17.07 -19.52
N ASP A 47 24.84 -15.76 -19.28
CA ASP A 47 26.06 -15.02 -19.65
C ASP A 47 27.25 -15.27 -18.69
N GLY A 48 27.01 -15.89 -17.53
CA GLY A 48 28.02 -16.51 -16.66
C GLY A 48 29.04 -15.56 -15.99
N SER A 49 29.04 -14.27 -16.28
CA SER A 49 29.94 -13.29 -15.66
C SER A 49 29.30 -11.90 -15.60
N GLY A 50 29.40 -11.21 -14.45
CA GLY A 50 28.85 -9.85 -14.30
C GLY A 50 28.49 -9.50 -12.85
N MET A 51 28.38 -8.20 -12.58
CA MET A 51 27.99 -7.69 -11.26
C MET A 51 26.53 -8.01 -10.91
N SER A 52 25.64 -8.08 -11.91
CA SER A 52 24.24 -8.51 -11.77
C SER A 52 24.14 -9.96 -11.29
N HIS A 53 24.85 -10.90 -11.94
CA HIS A 53 24.93 -12.30 -11.53
C HIS A 53 25.46 -12.47 -10.11
N GLN A 54 26.60 -11.84 -9.78
CA GLN A 54 27.18 -11.90 -8.43
C GLN A 54 26.22 -11.36 -7.38
N TRP A 55 25.49 -10.29 -7.71
CA TRP A 55 24.53 -9.69 -6.81
C TRP A 55 23.29 -10.57 -6.63
N LEU A 56 22.70 -11.12 -7.69
CA LEU A 56 21.57 -12.04 -7.59
C LEU A 56 21.91 -13.25 -6.73
N LYS A 57 23.09 -13.84 -6.94
CA LYS A 57 23.57 -14.94 -6.09
C LYS A 57 23.60 -14.55 -4.62
N ARG A 58 24.14 -13.36 -4.29
CA ARG A 58 24.14 -12.85 -2.90
C ARG A 58 22.73 -12.63 -2.34
N ILE A 59 21.79 -12.17 -3.16
CA ILE A 59 20.39 -12.01 -2.76
C ILE A 59 19.75 -13.36 -2.46
N TYR A 60 19.96 -14.37 -3.31
CA TYR A 60 19.45 -15.73 -3.07
C TYR A 60 20.07 -16.35 -1.81
N ASP A 61 21.33 -16.05 -1.54
CA ASP A 61 22.02 -16.45 -0.31
C ASP A 61 21.59 -15.61 0.93
N SER A 62 20.77 -14.56 0.74
CA SER A 62 20.30 -13.64 1.79
C SER A 62 18.77 -13.60 1.88
N PRO A 63 18.13 -14.55 2.60
CA PRO A 63 16.67 -14.68 2.66
C PRO A 63 15.92 -13.39 3.04
N ASP A 64 16.49 -12.56 3.93
CA ASP A 64 15.86 -11.30 4.38
C ASP A 64 15.75 -10.22 3.30
N ARG A 65 16.40 -10.43 2.15
CA ARG A 65 16.44 -9.49 1.02
C ARG A 65 15.61 -9.94 -0.17
N LEU A 66 14.98 -11.10 -0.07
CA LEU A 66 14.12 -11.66 -1.09
C LEU A 66 12.71 -11.85 -0.51
N ARG A 67 11.70 -11.32 -1.20
CA ARG A 67 10.30 -11.68 -0.97
C ARG A 67 9.82 -12.56 -2.10
N ALA A 68 9.66 -13.84 -1.84
CA ALA A 68 8.91 -14.72 -2.73
C ALA A 68 7.43 -14.34 -2.65
N VAL A 69 6.84 -14.06 -3.82
CA VAL A 69 5.41 -13.81 -4.00
C VAL A 69 4.80 -15.07 -4.60
N SER A 70 3.78 -15.62 -3.95
CA SER A 70 3.13 -16.84 -4.43
C SER A 70 2.04 -16.57 -5.46
N ASP A 71 1.72 -17.59 -6.26
CA ASP A 71 0.61 -17.53 -7.22
C ASP A 71 -0.73 -17.28 -6.53
N GLU A 72 -0.94 -17.83 -5.33
CA GLU A 72 -2.15 -17.60 -4.55
C GLU A 72 -2.30 -16.12 -4.17
N GLU A 73 -1.21 -15.43 -3.81
CA GLU A 73 -1.24 -13.98 -3.54
C GLU A 73 -1.66 -13.22 -4.80
N LEU A 74 -1.09 -13.55 -5.97
CA LEU A 74 -1.44 -12.90 -7.24
C LEU A 74 -2.90 -13.14 -7.64
N ILE A 75 -3.38 -14.37 -7.51
CA ILE A 75 -4.76 -14.76 -7.80
C ILE A 75 -5.73 -14.01 -6.89
N SER A 76 -5.40 -13.86 -5.61
CA SER A 76 -6.26 -13.16 -4.63
C SER A 76 -6.54 -11.69 -5.01
N TYR A 77 -5.63 -11.07 -5.77
CA TYR A 77 -5.76 -9.70 -6.28
C TYR A 77 -6.15 -9.63 -7.77
N GLY A 78 -6.54 -10.75 -8.37
CA GLY A 78 -6.99 -10.81 -9.76
C GLY A 78 -5.88 -10.52 -10.78
N LEU A 79 -4.62 -10.75 -10.42
CA LEU A 79 -3.46 -10.75 -11.32
C LEU A 79 -3.28 -12.13 -11.97
N ALA A 80 -4.40 -12.83 -12.22
CA ALA A 80 -4.50 -14.27 -12.49
C ALA A 80 -3.96 -14.73 -13.86
N ASN A 81 -3.05 -13.98 -14.48
CA ASN A 81 -2.30 -14.45 -15.63
C ASN A 81 -0.86 -14.72 -15.21
N THR A 82 -0.68 -15.79 -14.41
CA THR A 82 0.64 -16.19 -13.89
C THR A 82 1.61 -16.56 -15.00
N GLN A 83 1.16 -16.80 -16.24
CA GLN A 83 2.04 -17.05 -17.40
C GLN A 83 2.47 -15.76 -18.13
N ASP A 84 1.92 -14.60 -17.78
CA ASP A 84 2.34 -13.32 -18.34
C ASP A 84 3.39 -12.66 -17.43
N LEU A 85 4.60 -12.51 -17.95
CA LEU A 85 5.72 -11.92 -17.22
C LEU A 85 5.44 -10.47 -16.78
N ASP A 86 4.68 -9.69 -17.57
CA ASP A 86 4.29 -8.32 -17.19
C ASP A 86 3.41 -8.34 -15.92
N SER A 87 2.45 -9.25 -15.88
CA SER A 87 1.57 -9.44 -14.71
C SER A 87 2.35 -9.89 -13.47
N ASN A 88 3.37 -10.74 -13.65
CA ASN A 88 4.26 -11.17 -12.56
C ASN A 88 5.06 -10.00 -11.98
N TYR A 89 5.76 -9.21 -12.81
CA TYR A 89 6.52 -8.05 -12.34
C TYR A 89 5.64 -7.01 -11.66
N ILE A 90 4.47 -6.73 -12.22
CA ILE A 90 3.52 -5.77 -11.64
C ILE A 90 2.96 -6.31 -10.32
N GLY A 91 2.66 -7.61 -10.25
CA GLY A 91 2.17 -8.25 -9.03
C GLY A 91 3.21 -8.27 -7.91
N ALA A 92 4.45 -8.62 -8.25
CA ALA A 92 5.59 -8.56 -7.35
C ALA A 92 5.77 -7.13 -6.80
N ALA A 93 5.85 -6.14 -7.70
CA ALA A 93 5.97 -4.73 -7.32
C ALA A 93 4.80 -4.27 -6.45
N PHE A 94 3.57 -4.60 -6.84
CA PHE A 94 2.37 -4.30 -6.07
C PHE A 94 2.57 -4.80 -4.65
N LEU A 95 2.73 -6.11 -4.44
CA LEU A 95 2.84 -6.79 -3.14
C LEU A 95 4.10 -6.42 -2.32
N ASN A 96 5.03 -5.64 -2.89
CA ASN A 96 6.28 -5.27 -2.25
C ASN A 96 6.58 -3.76 -2.38
N GLY A 97 5.59 -2.91 -2.09
CA GLY A 97 5.81 -1.47 -1.93
C GLY A 97 5.45 -0.59 -3.12
N GLN A 98 4.90 -1.17 -4.20
CA GLN A 98 4.42 -0.48 -5.42
C GLN A 98 5.51 0.20 -6.27
N LEU A 99 6.75 -0.27 -6.22
CA LEU A 99 7.83 0.21 -7.11
C LEU A 99 8.31 -0.90 -8.04
N LEU A 100 8.31 -0.62 -9.34
CA LEU A 100 8.89 -1.47 -10.39
C LEU A 100 9.97 -0.68 -11.13
N ILE A 101 11.19 -1.21 -11.21
CA ILE A 101 12.23 -0.72 -12.12
C ILE A 101 12.19 -1.56 -13.40
N ARG A 102 11.97 -0.89 -14.53
CA ARG A 102 11.78 -1.53 -15.82
C ARG A 102 12.17 -0.59 -16.97
N GLU A 103 13.15 -0.99 -17.76
CA GLU A 103 13.67 -0.26 -18.92
C GLU A 103 12.63 -0.20 -20.04
N ASN A 104 12.04 -1.34 -20.40
CA ASN A 104 11.09 -1.46 -21.50
C ASN A 104 9.72 -1.91 -20.99
N SER A 105 8.74 -0.99 -20.96
CA SER A 105 7.36 -1.31 -20.60
C SER A 105 6.40 -1.14 -21.77
N SER A 106 5.68 -2.22 -22.12
CA SER A 106 4.60 -2.15 -23.09
C SER A 106 3.47 -1.22 -22.61
N LYS A 107 2.68 -0.66 -23.54
CA LYS A 107 1.50 0.14 -23.16
C LYS A 107 0.50 -0.66 -22.32
N ALA A 108 0.42 -1.97 -22.55
CA ALA A 108 -0.40 -2.88 -21.77
C ALA A 108 0.12 -2.99 -20.32
N ALA A 109 1.44 -3.21 -20.15
CA ALA A 109 2.10 -3.23 -18.84
C ALA A 109 1.88 -1.92 -18.07
N LEU A 110 2.10 -0.76 -18.71
CA LEU A 110 1.89 0.55 -18.06
C LEU A 110 0.43 0.78 -17.65
N THR A 111 -0.52 0.31 -18.46
CA THR A 111 -1.96 0.37 -18.13
C THR A 111 -2.28 -0.51 -16.93
N LEU A 112 -1.71 -1.71 -16.87
CA LEU A 112 -1.87 -2.64 -15.76
C LEU A 112 -1.21 -2.10 -14.48
N ALA A 113 0.03 -1.59 -14.56
CA ALA A 113 0.72 -0.97 -13.43
C ALA A 113 -0.09 0.18 -12.83
N LYS A 114 -0.63 1.07 -13.69
CA LYS A 114 -1.50 2.17 -13.26
C LYS A 114 -2.78 1.67 -12.56
N LYS A 115 -3.39 0.59 -13.05
CA LYS A 115 -4.58 -0.03 -12.43
C LYS A 115 -4.28 -0.47 -11.00
N TYR A 116 -3.09 -1.03 -10.73
CA TYR A 116 -2.64 -1.50 -9.41
C TYR A 116 -1.88 -0.45 -8.60
N GLY A 117 -1.73 0.77 -9.13
CA GLY A 117 -1.03 1.85 -8.42
C GLY A 117 0.48 1.64 -8.32
N VAL A 118 1.05 0.77 -9.15
CA VAL A 118 2.50 0.53 -9.22
C VAL A 118 3.16 1.68 -9.98
N LYS A 119 4.16 2.29 -9.34
CA LYS A 119 5.06 3.25 -9.96
C LYS A 119 6.11 2.48 -10.74
N VAL A 120 6.15 2.72 -12.06
CA VAL A 120 7.19 2.18 -12.94
C VAL A 120 8.21 3.29 -13.18
N ILE A 121 9.49 2.97 -13.00
CA ILE A 121 10.62 3.84 -13.32
C ILE A 121 11.62 3.07 -14.20
N THR A 122 12.42 3.78 -14.97
CA THR A 122 13.51 3.23 -15.78
C THR A 122 14.86 3.37 -15.05
N PRO A 123 15.91 2.64 -15.45
CA PRO A 123 17.26 2.85 -14.93
C PRO A 123 17.79 4.29 -15.11
N ASP A 124 17.31 5.00 -16.12
CA ASP A 124 17.69 6.38 -16.45
C ASP A 124 16.95 7.44 -15.64
N ASP A 125 15.87 7.08 -14.93
CA ASP A 125 15.09 8.05 -14.16
C ASP A 125 15.89 8.62 -12.98
N GLU A 126 15.73 9.92 -12.72
CA GLU A 126 16.30 10.54 -11.53
C GLU A 126 15.69 9.94 -10.26
N VAL A 127 16.54 9.32 -9.45
CA VAL A 127 16.15 8.75 -8.15
C VAL A 127 16.21 9.82 -7.08
N ASP A 128 15.06 10.17 -6.50
CA ASP A 128 14.99 11.05 -5.35
C ASP A 128 15.35 10.29 -4.06
N PHE A 129 16.65 10.26 -3.73
CA PHE A 129 17.18 9.63 -2.50
C PHE A 129 16.56 10.15 -1.21
N LYS A 130 16.12 11.42 -1.18
CA LYS A 130 15.52 12.00 0.02
C LYS A 130 14.14 11.40 0.29
N ASN A 131 13.48 10.90 -0.75
CA ASN A 131 12.13 10.35 -0.69
C ASN A 131 12.08 8.89 -1.14
N LEU A 132 13.21 8.16 -1.10
CA LEU A 132 13.22 6.74 -1.42
C LEU A 132 12.33 5.96 -0.47
N ASP A 133 11.60 5.00 -1.04
CA ASP A 133 10.66 4.22 -0.27
C ASP A 133 11.44 3.28 0.67
N GLY A 134 11.13 3.35 1.97
CA GLY A 134 11.90 2.65 3.00
C GLY A 134 11.58 1.15 3.12
N HIS A 135 12.08 0.52 4.19
CA HIS A 135 11.89 -0.93 4.43
C HIS A 135 10.53 -1.21 5.07
N ASN A 136 10.32 -0.70 6.29
CA ASN A 136 9.06 -0.87 7.01
C ASN A 136 8.13 0.32 6.80
N VAL A 137 8.65 1.54 6.79
CA VAL A 137 7.93 2.73 6.33
C VAL A 137 8.27 2.91 4.86
N ILE A 138 7.36 2.56 3.96
CA ILE A 138 7.59 2.73 2.52
C ILE A 138 7.37 4.17 2.09
N LYS A 139 6.58 4.97 2.82
CA LYS A 139 6.45 6.40 2.53
C LYS A 139 6.09 7.22 3.75
N SER A 140 6.60 8.46 3.77
CA SER A 140 6.23 9.49 4.74
C SER A 140 5.82 10.75 4.00
N HIS A 141 4.75 11.40 4.46
CA HIS A 141 4.30 12.69 3.99
C HIS A 141 3.97 13.58 5.18
N THR A 142 4.47 14.81 5.18
CA THR A 142 4.07 15.84 6.14
C THR A 142 3.07 16.78 5.46
N LEU A 143 1.90 16.90 6.06
CA LEU A 143 0.87 17.86 5.71
C LEU A 143 0.91 19.05 6.67
N ASN A 144 0.75 20.24 6.13
CA ASN A 144 0.52 21.48 6.88
C ASN A 144 -0.09 22.54 5.94
N SER A 145 -0.41 23.72 6.47
CA SER A 145 -1.04 24.81 5.71
C SER A 145 -0.24 25.31 4.49
N SER A 146 1.08 25.05 4.43
CA SER A 146 1.94 25.40 3.29
C SER A 146 2.03 24.31 2.22
N THR A 147 1.62 23.08 2.56
CA THR A 147 1.71 21.93 1.65
C THR A 147 0.56 21.93 0.65
N LYS A 148 0.86 21.62 -0.63
CA LYS A 148 -0.15 21.50 -1.70
C LYS A 148 -0.62 20.07 -1.95
N HIS A 149 -0.26 19.15 -1.06
CA HIS A 149 -0.68 17.75 -1.15
C HIS A 149 -2.20 17.66 -1.04
N LYS A 150 -2.81 16.92 -1.97
CA LYS A 150 -4.24 16.59 -1.97
C LYS A 150 -4.40 15.12 -1.66
N HIS A 151 -5.62 14.60 -1.71
CA HIS A 151 -5.91 13.17 -1.48
C HIS A 151 -5.11 12.20 -2.36
N ASN A 152 -4.55 12.66 -3.48
CA ASN A 152 -3.81 11.82 -4.42
C ASN A 152 -2.50 11.25 -3.86
N ILE A 153 -1.90 11.84 -2.82
CA ILE A 153 -0.63 11.36 -2.26
C ILE A 153 -0.71 9.95 -1.66
N ILE A 154 -1.89 9.54 -1.19
CA ILE A 154 -2.12 8.20 -0.64
C ILE A 154 -2.98 7.31 -1.54
N ARG A 155 -3.53 7.86 -2.63
CA ARG A 155 -4.53 7.18 -3.46
C ARG A 155 -4.04 5.89 -4.08
N SER A 156 -2.80 5.86 -4.57
CA SER A 156 -2.23 4.70 -5.26
C SER A 156 -2.20 3.45 -4.38
N TYR A 157 -2.02 3.59 -3.07
CA TYR A 157 -1.97 2.47 -2.13
C TYR A 157 -3.32 1.74 -2.04
N PHE A 158 -4.44 2.41 -2.32
CA PHE A 158 -5.77 1.82 -2.31
C PHE A 158 -6.09 1.04 -3.59
N ASN A 159 -5.33 1.22 -4.66
CA ASN A 159 -5.67 0.64 -5.95
C ASN A 159 -5.78 -0.89 -5.86
N GLN A 160 -6.93 -1.44 -6.28
CA GLN A 160 -7.22 -2.89 -6.26
C GLN A 160 -7.22 -3.55 -4.88
N GLU A 161 -7.20 -2.80 -3.78
CA GLU A 161 -7.36 -3.41 -2.46
C GLU A 161 -8.74 -4.05 -2.31
N THR A 162 -8.78 -5.28 -1.77
CA THR A 162 -9.99 -6.09 -1.62
C THR A 162 -10.63 -5.96 -0.24
N GLU A 163 -9.83 -5.55 0.75
CA GLU A 163 -10.28 -5.31 2.12
C GLU A 163 -9.65 -4.01 2.64
N VAL A 164 -10.49 -3.13 3.19
CA VAL A 164 -10.05 -1.87 3.78
C VAL A 164 -10.71 -1.70 5.15
N ILE A 165 -9.90 -1.52 6.19
CA ILE A 165 -10.39 -1.24 7.54
C ILE A 165 -9.92 0.17 7.92
N ILE A 166 -10.87 1.05 8.19
CA ILE A 166 -10.64 2.43 8.58
C ILE A 166 -11.01 2.57 10.05
N TYR A 167 -10.01 2.81 10.89
CA TYR A 167 -10.22 3.16 12.30
C TYR A 167 -9.83 4.61 12.49
N ASP A 168 -10.84 5.47 12.63
CA ASP A 168 -10.67 6.85 13.08
C ASP A 168 -11.77 7.14 14.06
N ARG A 169 -11.38 7.40 15.31
CA ARG A 169 -12.32 7.68 16.38
C ARG A 169 -13.25 8.85 16.04
N TYR A 170 -12.74 9.84 15.29
CA TYR A 170 -13.42 11.12 15.07
C TYR A 170 -13.52 11.45 13.59
N LEU A 171 -14.43 10.80 12.88
CA LEU A 171 -14.71 11.17 11.49
C LEU A 171 -15.42 12.52 11.41
N LYS A 172 -14.86 13.40 10.58
CA LYS A 172 -15.46 14.69 10.20
C LYS A 172 -15.79 14.69 8.72
N GLU A 173 -16.43 15.76 8.27
CA GLU A 173 -16.77 15.97 6.85
C GLU A 173 -15.55 15.83 5.93
N SER A 174 -14.39 16.41 6.30
CA SER A 174 -13.15 16.27 5.52
C SER A 174 -12.67 14.82 5.42
N SER A 175 -12.80 14.04 6.50
CA SER A 175 -12.51 12.61 6.50
C SER A 175 -13.41 11.86 5.52
N ILE A 176 -14.71 12.18 5.49
CA ILE A 176 -15.68 11.55 4.57
C ILE A 176 -15.35 11.92 3.12
N LEU A 177 -15.06 13.19 2.85
CA LEU A 177 -14.64 13.65 1.53
C LEU A 177 -13.37 12.94 1.06
N LEU A 178 -12.38 12.72 1.95
CA LEU A 178 -11.21 11.91 1.65
C LEU A 178 -11.63 10.50 1.23
N LEU A 179 -12.45 9.84 2.03
CA LEU A 179 -12.93 8.48 1.75
C LEU A 179 -13.71 8.40 0.43
N GLU A 180 -14.61 9.33 0.15
CA GLU A 180 -15.35 9.43 -1.12
C GLU A 180 -14.42 9.55 -2.33
N ASN A 181 -13.23 10.16 -2.17
CA ASN A 181 -12.24 10.33 -3.24
C ASN A 181 -11.32 9.12 -3.43
N ILE A 182 -11.11 8.27 -2.41
CA ILE A 182 -10.17 7.15 -2.49
C ILE A 182 -10.87 5.80 -2.72
N LEU A 183 -12.07 5.60 -2.14
CA LEU A 183 -12.82 4.35 -2.28
C LEU A 183 -13.30 4.01 -3.71
N PRO A 184 -13.37 4.93 -4.68
CA PRO A 184 -13.60 4.53 -6.08
C PRO A 184 -12.46 3.69 -6.67
N HIS A 185 -11.25 3.77 -6.10
CA HIS A 185 -10.02 3.17 -6.64
C HIS A 185 -9.73 1.73 -6.14
N ILE A 186 -10.36 1.30 -5.04
CA ILE A 186 -10.21 -0.07 -4.50
C ILE A 186 -10.87 -1.11 -5.43
N ALA A 187 -10.71 -2.41 -5.19
CA ALA A 187 -11.34 -3.44 -6.01
C ALA A 187 -12.87 -3.30 -6.04
N ALA A 188 -13.52 -3.68 -7.15
CA ALA A 188 -14.95 -3.44 -7.34
C ALA A 188 -15.82 -4.17 -6.31
N ASN A 189 -15.40 -5.34 -5.86
CA ASN A 189 -16.05 -6.21 -4.88
C ASN A 189 -15.45 -6.09 -3.47
N ALA A 190 -14.68 -5.03 -3.20
CA ALA A 190 -13.99 -4.87 -1.94
C ALA A 190 -14.96 -4.67 -0.76
N THR A 191 -14.53 -5.11 0.43
CA THR A 191 -15.21 -4.82 1.70
C THR A 191 -14.50 -3.67 2.41
N VAL A 192 -15.26 -2.68 2.85
CA VAL A 192 -14.76 -1.52 3.58
C VAL A 192 -15.46 -1.47 4.93
N SER A 193 -14.68 -1.54 6.01
CA SER A 193 -15.17 -1.44 7.37
C SER A 193 -14.70 -0.12 7.98
N VAL A 194 -15.64 0.76 8.30
CA VAL A 194 -15.39 2.06 8.93
C VAL A 194 -15.76 1.97 10.41
N ILE A 195 -14.81 2.24 11.29
CA ILE A 195 -14.97 2.14 12.74
C ILE A 195 -14.77 3.53 13.35
N SER A 196 -15.82 4.12 13.96
CA SER A 196 -15.80 5.50 14.46
C SER A 196 -16.86 5.81 15.53
N GLU A 197 -16.71 6.94 16.26
CA GLU A 197 -17.77 7.54 17.10
C GLU A 197 -18.65 8.50 16.28
N PHE A 198 -19.52 7.96 15.41
CA PHE A 198 -20.31 8.71 14.43
C PHE A 198 -21.18 9.86 15.01
N GLU A 199 -22.08 9.58 15.96
CA GLU A 199 -23.09 10.56 16.39
C GLU A 199 -22.52 11.69 17.26
N LYS A 200 -21.40 11.45 17.93
CA LYS A 200 -20.80 12.45 18.84
C LYS A 200 -20.31 13.70 18.10
N TYR A 201 -20.04 13.58 16.80
CA TYR A 201 -19.51 14.65 15.96
C TYR A 201 -20.48 15.07 14.85
N GLY A 202 -21.75 14.68 14.96
CA GLY A 202 -22.82 15.17 14.09
C GLY A 202 -22.88 14.51 12.71
N VAL A 203 -22.24 13.35 12.52
CA VAL A 203 -22.37 12.57 11.29
C VAL A 203 -22.87 11.16 11.61
N PRO A 204 -24.19 10.89 11.48
CA PRO A 204 -24.76 9.57 11.72
C PRO A 204 -24.09 8.47 10.88
N SER A 205 -23.90 7.28 11.45
CA SER A 205 -23.26 6.15 10.75
C SER A 205 -23.97 5.78 9.44
N LYS A 206 -25.30 5.88 9.42
CA LYS A 206 -26.12 5.66 8.24
C LYS A 206 -25.77 6.66 7.12
N ASP A 207 -25.61 7.94 7.44
CA ASP A 207 -25.31 8.98 6.47
C ASP A 207 -23.89 8.77 5.89
N VAL A 208 -22.93 8.39 6.73
CA VAL A 208 -21.59 7.99 6.27
C VAL A 208 -21.69 6.80 5.31
N LYS A 209 -22.37 5.73 5.72
CA LYS A 209 -22.54 4.52 4.91
C LYS A 209 -23.16 4.85 3.56
N ASP A 210 -24.27 5.60 3.54
CA ASP A 210 -25.00 5.93 2.32
C ASP A 210 -24.16 6.79 1.37
N ARG A 211 -23.40 7.75 1.90
CA ARG A 211 -22.48 8.59 1.10
C ARG A 211 -21.33 7.80 0.49
N LEU A 212 -20.64 7.00 1.31
CA LEU A 212 -19.54 6.16 0.83
C LEU A 212 -20.04 5.10 -0.17
N GLN A 213 -21.21 4.51 0.08
CA GLN A 213 -21.85 3.58 -0.85
C GLN A 213 -22.19 4.27 -2.18
N LYS A 214 -22.70 5.52 -2.15
CA LYS A 214 -22.95 6.30 -3.37
C LYS A 214 -21.67 6.59 -4.15
N ALA A 215 -20.57 6.91 -3.47
CA ALA A 215 -19.28 7.15 -4.12
C ALA A 215 -18.66 5.86 -4.68
N ALA A 216 -18.88 4.72 -4.03
CA ALA A 216 -18.31 3.43 -4.41
C ALA A 216 -19.39 2.30 -4.51
N PRO A 217 -20.34 2.37 -5.48
CA PRO A 217 -21.58 1.57 -5.46
C PRO A 217 -21.43 0.06 -5.47
N ARG A 218 -20.30 -0.46 -5.98
CA ARG A 218 -20.06 -1.90 -6.12
C ARG A 218 -19.45 -2.54 -4.86
N ARG A 219 -18.99 -1.73 -3.91
CA ARG A 219 -18.26 -2.20 -2.72
C ARG A 219 -19.22 -2.41 -1.56
N THR A 220 -18.84 -3.27 -0.63
CA THR A 220 -19.59 -3.48 0.61
C THR A 220 -19.10 -2.51 1.65
N ILE A 221 -19.89 -1.50 2.00
CA ILE A 221 -19.54 -0.52 3.05
C ILE A 221 -20.25 -0.89 4.36
N ASN A 222 -19.46 -1.07 5.41
CA ASN A 222 -19.93 -1.32 6.76
C ASN A 222 -19.45 -0.21 7.69
N CYS A 223 -20.31 0.19 8.63
CA CYS A 223 -19.99 1.19 9.64
C CYS A 223 -20.26 0.59 11.02
N TYR A 224 -19.26 0.63 11.89
CA TYR A 224 -19.28 0.00 13.21
C TYR A 224 -18.84 0.97 14.30
N TYR A 225 -19.33 0.73 15.51
CA TYR A 225 -18.98 1.50 16.69
C TYR A 225 -17.90 0.79 17.49
N PRO A 226 -16.82 1.47 17.89
CA PRO A 226 -15.84 0.89 18.79
C PRO A 226 -16.43 0.61 20.18
N ASP A 227 -16.09 -0.54 20.77
CA ASP A 227 -16.42 -0.87 22.15
C ASP A 227 -15.26 -0.50 23.10
N PHE A 228 -15.33 0.73 23.64
CA PHE A 228 -14.30 1.25 24.54
C PHE A 228 -14.25 0.59 25.93
N LYS A 229 -15.18 -0.31 26.26
CA LYS A 229 -15.05 -1.10 27.49
C LYS A 229 -13.95 -2.14 27.35
N GLU A 230 -13.79 -2.68 26.14
CA GLU A 230 -12.82 -3.73 25.83
C GLU A 230 -11.60 -3.21 25.05
N GLN A 231 -11.72 -2.04 24.41
CA GLN A 231 -10.65 -1.43 23.62
C GLN A 231 -9.90 -0.32 24.40
N SER A 232 -8.59 -0.48 24.57
CA SER A 232 -7.71 0.49 25.26
C SER A 232 -7.36 1.71 24.41
N ASP A 233 -7.28 1.56 23.08
CA ASP A 233 -6.69 2.56 22.19
C ASP A 233 -7.67 3.62 21.72
N LYS A 234 -7.67 4.72 22.47
CA LYS A 234 -8.56 5.87 22.28
C LYS A 234 -8.06 6.92 21.29
N HIS A 235 -6.84 6.79 20.78
CA HIS A 235 -6.16 7.85 20.01
C HIS A 235 -5.58 7.38 18.67
N ASP A 236 -5.62 6.08 18.41
CA ASP A 236 -5.07 5.51 17.19
C ASP A 236 -5.91 5.88 15.97
N ARG A 237 -5.24 6.24 14.87
CA ARG A 237 -5.87 6.56 13.58
C ARG A 237 -5.15 5.84 12.47
N HIS A 238 -5.80 4.81 11.95
CA HIS A 238 -5.20 3.88 11.02
C HIS A 238 -6.13 3.53 9.87
N ILE A 239 -5.55 3.32 8.70
CA ILE A 239 -6.21 2.62 7.60
C ILE A 239 -5.38 1.38 7.31
N HIS A 240 -6.02 0.22 7.34
CA HIS A 240 -5.42 -1.06 6.95
C HIS A 240 -5.89 -1.41 5.55
N LEU A 241 -4.95 -1.78 4.68
CA LEU A 241 -5.15 -2.14 3.29
C LEU A 241 -4.76 -3.61 3.12
N GLY A 242 -5.78 -4.47 3.18
CA GLY A 242 -5.63 -5.91 3.23
C GLY A 242 -4.58 -6.35 4.24
N GLN A 243 -3.64 -7.16 3.77
CA GLN A 243 -2.50 -7.65 4.56
C GLN A 243 -1.20 -6.93 4.20
N ARG A 244 -1.26 -5.84 3.43
CA ARG A 244 -0.08 -5.28 2.76
C ARG A 244 0.39 -3.98 3.37
N PHE A 245 -0.53 -3.08 3.66
CA PHE A 245 -0.20 -1.77 4.18
C PHE A 245 -1.03 -1.36 5.39
N GLN A 246 -0.40 -0.58 6.26
CA GLN A 246 -1.09 0.21 7.27
C GLN A 246 -0.67 1.68 7.11
N LEU A 247 -1.65 2.56 6.90
CA LEU A 247 -1.45 3.99 6.90
C LEU A 247 -1.73 4.52 8.30
N THR A 248 -0.84 5.33 8.85
CA THR A 248 -1.03 5.99 10.13
C THR A 248 -1.05 7.50 9.98
N PHE A 249 -1.91 8.17 10.73
CA PHE A 249 -2.12 9.61 10.68
C PHE A 249 -1.93 10.19 12.09
N THR A 250 -1.03 11.15 12.27
CA THR A 250 -0.81 11.75 13.60
C THR A 250 -2.02 12.52 14.10
N SER A 251 -2.77 13.17 13.20
CA SER A 251 -3.94 13.99 13.56
C SER A 251 -5.30 13.36 13.21
N GLY A 252 -5.30 12.28 12.43
CA GLY A 252 -6.52 11.64 11.92
C GLY A 252 -6.76 11.94 10.45
N LEU A 253 -7.89 11.47 9.93
CA LEU A 253 -8.24 11.58 8.50
C LEU A 253 -8.78 12.96 8.12
N ASP A 254 -9.09 13.81 9.10
CA ASP A 254 -9.54 15.18 8.89
C ASP A 254 -8.41 16.16 8.53
N CYS A 255 -7.17 15.67 8.40
CA CYS A 255 -5.99 16.46 8.08
C CYS A 255 -5.98 17.05 6.67
N PHE A 256 -6.70 16.46 5.72
CA PHE A 256 -6.81 17.00 4.37
C PHE A 256 -7.83 18.14 4.32
N GLY A 257 -7.42 19.27 3.74
CA GLY A 257 -8.34 20.36 3.44
C GLY A 257 -9.36 19.98 2.37
N SER A 258 -10.41 20.78 2.23
CA SER A 258 -11.42 20.59 1.17
C SER A 258 -11.37 21.72 0.14
N HIS A 259 -11.86 21.45 -1.07
CA HIS A 259 -12.07 22.48 -2.09
C HIS A 259 -13.02 23.57 -1.58
N PRO A 260 -12.80 24.86 -1.90
CA PRO A 260 -11.82 25.40 -2.86
C PRO A 260 -10.42 25.65 -2.31
N THR A 261 -10.27 25.82 -0.99
CA THR A 261 -9.03 26.36 -0.41
C THR A 261 -7.95 25.31 -0.17
N TRP A 262 -8.31 24.03 0.01
CA TRP A 262 -7.38 22.92 0.27
C TRP A 262 -6.38 23.22 1.39
N ASN A 263 -6.85 23.83 2.48
CA ASN A 263 -6.01 24.13 3.64
C ASN A 263 -5.82 22.87 4.51
N ASN A 264 -4.65 22.24 4.43
CA ASN A 264 -4.34 21.06 5.22
C ASN A 264 -4.03 21.42 6.66
N SER A 265 -4.45 20.56 7.60
CA SER A 265 -4.01 20.63 8.99
C SER A 265 -2.67 19.91 9.15
N GLU A 266 -1.94 20.24 10.22
CA GLU A 266 -0.69 19.56 10.53
C GLU A 266 -0.94 18.06 10.75
N CYS A 267 -0.27 17.22 9.97
CA CYS A 267 -0.36 15.77 10.08
C CYS A 267 0.82 15.11 9.39
N ASP A 268 1.44 14.15 10.07
CA ASP A 268 2.35 13.21 9.43
C ASP A 268 1.57 11.96 9.05
N ILE A 269 1.77 11.55 7.80
CA ILE A 269 1.20 10.34 7.23
C ILE A 269 2.35 9.40 6.95
N GLN A 270 2.27 8.18 7.50
CA GLN A 270 3.24 7.13 7.23
C GLN A 270 2.53 5.92 6.65
N VAL A 271 3.11 5.36 5.60
CA VAL A 271 2.64 4.14 4.94
C VAL A 271 3.59 3.02 5.35
N PHE A 272 3.09 2.11 6.17
CA PHE A 272 3.83 0.94 6.63
C PHE A 272 3.59 -0.23 5.73
N TYR A 273 4.67 -0.93 5.38
CA TYR A 273 4.62 -2.27 4.83
C TYR A 273 4.32 -3.28 5.93
N LEU A 274 3.44 -4.24 5.63
CA LEU A 274 3.10 -5.35 6.50
C LEU A 274 3.71 -6.63 5.92
N GLY A 275 4.71 -7.17 6.63
CA GLY A 275 5.38 -8.44 6.29
C GLY A 275 4.81 -9.63 7.08
N LEU A 276 5.40 -10.81 6.87
CA LEU A 276 5.00 -12.04 7.56
C LEU A 276 5.11 -11.95 9.09
N GLU A 277 6.04 -11.12 9.58
CA GLU A 277 6.29 -10.89 11.01
C GLU A 277 5.34 -9.87 11.65
N CYS A 278 4.38 -9.32 10.90
CA CYS A 278 3.47 -8.31 11.43
C CYS A 278 2.37 -8.94 12.30
N SER A 279 2.10 -8.29 13.43
CA SER A 279 1.06 -8.71 14.36
C SER A 279 -0.33 -8.46 13.81
N THR A 280 -1.31 -9.10 14.43
CA THR A 280 -2.72 -8.80 14.19
C THR A 280 -3.26 -7.93 15.31
N ARG A 281 -4.09 -6.97 14.94
CA ARG A 281 -4.86 -6.13 15.84
C ARG A 281 -6.33 -6.51 15.77
N ASP A 282 -6.94 -6.73 16.93
CA ASP A 282 -8.38 -6.96 17.05
C ASP A 282 -9.07 -5.63 17.42
N TYR A 283 -10.00 -5.18 16.59
CA TYR A 283 -10.92 -4.10 16.88
C TYR A 283 -12.21 -4.68 17.44
N VAL A 284 -12.51 -4.40 18.71
CA VAL A 284 -13.79 -4.80 19.32
C VAL A 284 -14.84 -3.77 18.94
N VAL A 285 -15.86 -4.22 18.22
CA VAL A 285 -16.88 -3.35 17.64
C VAL A 285 -18.29 -3.86 17.89
N ALA A 286 -19.28 -2.97 17.71
CA ALA A 286 -20.69 -3.28 17.73
C ALA A 286 -21.42 -2.57 16.58
N ASP A 287 -22.57 -3.12 16.19
CA ASP A 287 -23.42 -2.50 15.15
C ASP A 287 -24.15 -1.24 15.63
N ARG A 288 -24.29 -1.06 16.95
CA ARG A 288 -24.95 0.10 17.58
C ARG A 288 -24.28 0.49 18.89
N PRO A 289 -24.27 1.78 19.26
CA PRO A 289 -23.69 2.22 20.52
C PRO A 289 -24.53 1.69 21.71
N GLY A 290 -23.86 1.06 22.68
CA GLY A 290 -24.47 0.61 23.94
C GLY A 290 -25.50 -0.53 23.84
N LEU A 291 -25.74 -1.08 22.64
CA LEU A 291 -26.74 -2.11 22.37
C LEU A 291 -26.18 -3.12 21.36
N GLY A 292 -25.80 -4.32 21.82
CA GLY A 292 -25.40 -5.41 20.92
C GLY A 292 -24.47 -6.42 21.56
N ARG A 293 -24.24 -7.53 20.84
CA ARG A 293 -23.10 -8.41 21.09
C ARG A 293 -21.90 -7.78 20.38
N SER A 294 -20.87 -7.45 21.13
CA SER A 294 -19.60 -7.01 20.55
C SER A 294 -18.95 -8.17 19.80
N PHE A 295 -18.27 -7.86 18.70
CA PHE A 295 -17.50 -8.82 17.92
C PHE A 295 -16.18 -8.19 17.49
N LYS A 296 -15.29 -9.00 16.91
CA LYS A 296 -13.94 -8.58 16.57
C LYS A 296 -13.77 -8.46 15.06
N ILE A 297 -13.24 -7.33 14.62
CA ILE A 297 -12.68 -7.14 13.28
C ILE A 297 -11.16 -7.20 13.42
N ARG A 298 -10.52 -8.15 12.73
CA ARG A 298 -9.07 -8.34 12.79
C ARG A 298 -8.39 -7.65 11.61
N ALA A 299 -7.31 -6.94 11.88
CA ALA A 299 -6.48 -6.30 10.86
C ALA A 299 -5.00 -6.66 11.08
N PHE A 300 -4.22 -6.78 10.01
CA PHE A 300 -2.77 -6.84 10.13
C PHE A 300 -2.24 -5.46 10.51
N SER A 301 -1.32 -5.38 11.46
CA SER A 301 -0.79 -4.14 12.00
C SER A 301 0.74 -4.21 12.07
N LYS A 302 1.39 -3.07 11.91
CA LYS A 302 2.80 -2.94 12.29
C LYS A 302 2.94 -3.38 13.75
N ASN A 303 4.03 -4.10 14.05
CA ASN A 303 4.32 -4.51 15.41
C ASN A 303 4.36 -3.27 16.31
N ALA A 304 3.48 -3.23 17.30
CA ALA A 304 3.71 -2.41 18.48
C ALA A 304 4.87 -3.09 19.22
N GLN A 305 6.10 -2.73 18.88
CA GLN A 305 7.16 -2.91 19.86
C GLN A 305 6.77 -2.01 21.04
N SER A 306 6.30 -2.69 22.09
CA SER A 306 6.01 -2.18 23.43
C SER A 306 7.20 -1.45 24.02
#